data_AF-A0A1I7S6K3-F1
#
_entry.id   AF-A0A1I7S6K3-F1
#
_cell.length_a   1.000
_cell.length_b   1.000
_cell.length_c   1.000
_cell.angle_alpha   90.00
_cell.angle_beta   90.00
_cell.angle_gamma   90.00
#
_symmetry.space_group_name_H-M   'P 1'
#
loop_
_entity.id
_entity.type
_entity.pdbx_description
1 polymer ?
#
loop_
_entity_poly.entity_id
_entity_poly.type
_entity_poly.pdbx_seq_one_letter_code
_entity_poly.pdbx_strand_id
1 'polypeptide(L)'
;MKFAQFLPACLVLAIIGRLIFKLVVIKTPCRKNVDFQWNRVLFLNDSDVSNVDFTRDSIEWPEDTILPIDKCNVERLYVIVVHSAIGNADRRNRLRGIIESLEGERPHLIFSIGRTRNTTLQNEVENESKIFKDLLQTHSLDDYRLLPSKAHSWIRFLSQNCTNKIKFVLKIDDDVNVNFNLFKEFLETRETRKQQVLCSPFKHIADRRKKSTWYLSEKEFRHRNLGYFCAGLAYIISADLLPNMLRNSAYRRVVWLDDWYVTHSLLVGETVKIYDISSLYFVSETIQDAYRQLSQIKMGLRPIPMFSHLRPRKFFDQQRQSYLWEQSQQCLLQLDEDDELLESEAEQARKASTLNNIFIVQ
;
A
#
# COMPACT_ATOMS: atom_id res chain seq x y z
N MET A 1 -64.38 -34.67 18.65
CA MET A 1 -64.38 -33.45 17.82
C MET A 1 -63.06 -32.71 18.02
N LYS A 2 -62.42 -32.32 16.90
CA LYS A 2 -61.30 -31.35 16.78
C LYS A 2 -59.94 -31.72 17.39
N PHE A 3 -59.10 -32.45 16.66
CA PHE A 3 -57.63 -32.41 16.89
C PHE A 3 -56.76 -32.66 15.63
N ALA A 4 -57.31 -32.59 14.41
CA ALA A 4 -56.61 -33.07 13.21
C ALA A 4 -56.55 -32.09 12.02
N GLN A 5 -56.54 -30.76 12.25
CA GLN A 5 -56.46 -29.77 11.16
C GLN A 5 -55.33 -28.74 11.24
N PHE A 6 -54.49 -28.75 12.29
CA PHE A 6 -53.43 -27.74 12.45
C PHE A 6 -51.99 -28.26 12.27
N LEU A 7 -51.80 -29.57 12.07
CA LEU A 7 -50.46 -30.13 11.85
C LEU A 7 -49.76 -29.67 10.55
N PRO A 8 -50.44 -29.50 9.40
CA PRO A 8 -49.77 -29.08 8.17
C PRO A 8 -49.34 -27.60 8.21
N ALA A 9 -50.14 -26.74 8.86
CA ALA A 9 -49.86 -25.32 8.95
C ALA A 9 -48.64 -25.03 9.83
N CYS A 10 -48.48 -25.73 10.96
CA CYS A 10 -47.30 -25.59 11.81
C CYS A 10 -46.03 -26.13 11.14
N LEU A 11 -46.13 -27.21 10.35
CA LEU A 11 -44.98 -27.73 9.59
C LEU A 11 -44.58 -26.81 8.45
N VAL A 12 -45.55 -26.25 7.72
CA VAL A 12 -45.31 -25.26 6.67
C VAL A 12 -44.76 -23.96 7.26
N LEU A 13 -45.27 -23.48 8.39
CA LEU A 13 -44.72 -22.32 9.10
C LEU A 13 -43.35 -22.58 9.73
N ALA A 14 -43.04 -23.82 10.14
CA ALA A 14 -41.71 -24.20 10.62
C ALA A 14 -40.71 -24.40 9.47
N ILE A 15 -41.16 -24.83 8.30
CA ILE A 15 -40.35 -24.96 7.08
C ILE A 15 -40.13 -23.59 6.43
N ILE A 16 -41.17 -22.76 6.29
CA ILE A 16 -41.08 -21.35 5.88
C ILE A 16 -40.29 -20.59 6.95
N GLY A 17 -40.51 -20.85 8.23
CA GLY A 17 -39.72 -20.29 9.33
C GLY A 17 -38.25 -20.71 9.24
N ARG A 18 -37.93 -21.96 8.93
CA ARG A 18 -36.54 -22.43 8.70
C ARG A 18 -35.94 -21.94 7.39
N LEU A 19 -36.74 -21.73 6.34
CA LEU A 19 -36.32 -21.15 5.06
C LEU A 19 -36.07 -19.65 5.21
N ILE A 20 -36.95 -18.92 5.89
CA ILE A 20 -36.78 -17.51 6.27
C ILE A 20 -35.63 -17.37 7.29
N PHE A 21 -35.45 -18.29 8.24
CA PHE A 21 -34.32 -18.26 9.19
C PHE A 21 -33.00 -18.70 8.54
N LYS A 22 -33.04 -19.48 7.44
CA LYS A 22 -31.88 -19.71 6.56
C LYS A 22 -31.64 -18.55 5.58
N LEU A 23 -32.67 -17.84 5.15
CA LEU A 23 -32.60 -16.60 4.34
C LEU A 23 -32.20 -15.38 5.19
N VAL A 24 -32.45 -15.42 6.50
CA VAL A 24 -31.94 -14.49 7.51
C VAL A 24 -30.74 -15.13 8.23
N VAL A 25 -29.85 -15.76 7.47
CA VAL A 25 -28.44 -15.65 7.83
C VAL A 25 -28.03 -14.28 7.33
N ILE A 26 -28.06 -13.27 8.21
CA ILE A 26 -27.41 -11.98 7.93
C ILE A 26 -25.91 -12.28 7.83
N LYS A 27 -25.44 -12.77 6.70
CA LYS A 27 -24.06 -12.59 6.26
C LYS A 27 -23.99 -11.16 5.76
N THR A 28 -23.51 -10.25 6.58
CA THR A 28 -22.82 -9.08 6.03
C THR A 28 -21.86 -8.53 7.05
N PRO A 29 -20.64 -9.12 7.13
CA PRO A 29 -19.56 -8.32 7.65
C PRO A 29 -18.25 -8.54 6.86
N CYS A 30 -18.19 -8.00 5.66
CA CYS A 30 -16.95 -7.70 4.93
C CYS A 30 -17.23 -6.43 4.12
N ARG A 31 -16.28 -5.49 4.04
CA ARG A 31 -16.48 -4.20 3.35
C ARG A 31 -15.34 -3.95 2.38
N LYS A 32 -15.66 -3.75 1.09
CA LYS A 32 -14.66 -3.40 0.06
C LYS A 32 -14.09 -2.00 0.32
N ASN A 33 -12.90 -1.75 -0.20
CA ASN A 33 -12.14 -0.51 0.03
C ASN A 33 -12.79 0.71 -0.63
N VAL A 34 -13.54 0.49 -1.71
CA VAL A 34 -14.19 1.55 -2.50
C VAL A 34 -15.25 2.31 -1.71
N ASP A 35 -15.86 1.69 -0.70
CA ASP A 35 -16.89 2.32 0.15
C ASP A 35 -16.33 3.19 1.27
N PHE A 36 -14.99 3.24 1.41
CA PHE A 36 -14.36 3.94 2.52
C PHE A 36 -14.09 5.40 2.16
N GLN A 37 -14.84 6.31 2.79
CA GLN A 37 -14.56 7.74 2.75
C GLN A 37 -13.37 8.06 3.67
N TRP A 38 -12.53 9.01 3.23
CA TRP A 38 -11.36 9.45 3.97
C TRP A 38 -11.73 9.88 5.37
N ASN A 39 -11.08 9.27 6.37
CA ASN A 39 -11.22 9.75 7.74
C ASN A 39 -10.62 11.15 7.90
N ARG A 40 -9.62 11.49 7.07
CA ARG A 40 -8.91 12.76 7.18
C ARG A 40 -8.20 13.14 5.88
N VAL A 41 -8.36 14.40 5.48
CA VAL A 41 -7.50 15.07 4.50
C VAL A 41 -6.67 16.07 5.27
N LEU A 42 -5.36 16.01 5.10
CA LEU A 42 -4.38 16.90 5.71
C LEU A 42 -3.74 17.75 4.63
N PHE A 43 -3.47 19.01 4.93
CA PHE A 43 -2.55 19.83 4.15
C PHE A 43 -1.18 19.79 4.80
N LEU A 44 -0.12 19.82 4.00
CA LEU A 44 1.23 19.89 4.58
C LEU A 44 1.41 21.14 5.46
N ASN A 45 0.72 22.23 5.16
CA ASN A 45 0.69 23.43 5.99
C ASN A 45 0.02 23.24 7.37
N ASP A 46 -0.75 22.18 7.57
CA ASP A 46 -1.28 21.79 8.89
C ASP A 46 -0.21 21.09 9.76
N SER A 47 0.95 20.79 9.16
CA SER A 47 2.12 20.22 9.81
C SER A 47 3.08 21.31 10.29
N ASP A 48 4.00 20.93 11.16
CA ASP A 48 5.11 21.80 11.53
C ASP A 48 6.16 21.76 10.43
N VAL A 49 6.06 22.67 9.46
CA VAL A 49 6.98 22.76 8.31
C VAL A 49 8.22 23.60 8.61
N SER A 50 8.26 24.26 9.76
CA SER A 50 9.40 25.07 10.21
C SER A 50 10.61 24.22 10.64
N ASN A 51 10.40 22.91 10.78
CA ASN A 51 11.38 21.93 11.17
C ASN A 51 12.27 21.42 10.01
N VAL A 52 12.10 21.96 8.81
CA VAL A 52 12.90 21.60 7.63
C VAL A 52 14.04 22.58 7.46
N ASP A 53 15.26 22.10 7.73
CA ASP A 53 16.47 22.88 7.53
C ASP A 53 16.97 22.78 6.09
N PHE A 54 17.61 23.86 5.62
CA PHE A 54 18.22 23.94 4.29
C PHE A 54 19.75 23.85 4.40
N THR A 55 20.38 23.30 3.38
CA THR A 55 21.84 23.38 3.18
C THR A 55 22.19 24.69 2.46
N ARG A 56 23.40 25.21 2.72
CA ARG A 56 23.90 26.40 2.00
C ARG A 56 24.29 26.04 0.57
N ASP A 57 24.99 24.92 0.44
CA ASP A 57 25.44 24.37 -0.84
C ASP A 57 24.52 23.23 -1.28
N SER A 58 24.49 22.95 -2.59
CA SER A 58 23.77 21.81 -3.12
C SER A 58 24.36 20.51 -2.61
N ILE A 59 23.50 19.55 -2.25
CA ILE A 59 23.89 18.21 -1.84
C ILE A 59 24.37 17.44 -3.07
N GLU A 60 25.60 16.94 -3.00
CA GLU A 60 26.16 16.00 -3.97
C GLU A 60 25.66 14.57 -3.66
N TRP A 61 24.63 14.14 -4.38
CA TRP A 61 24.09 12.80 -4.23
C TRP A 61 24.96 11.76 -4.95
N PRO A 62 25.09 10.53 -4.42
CA PRO A 62 25.79 9.46 -5.10
C PRO A 62 25.13 9.12 -6.44
N GLU A 63 25.96 8.93 -7.47
CA GLU A 63 25.48 8.47 -8.77
C GLU A 63 24.91 7.04 -8.71
N ASP A 64 24.10 6.70 -9.70
CA ASP A 64 23.54 5.35 -9.83
C ASP A 64 24.49 4.47 -10.63
N THR A 65 24.81 3.28 -10.14
CA THR A 65 25.71 2.31 -10.78
C THR A 65 24.96 1.30 -11.65
N ILE A 66 23.70 1.04 -11.34
CA ILE A 66 22.82 0.17 -12.13
C ILE A 66 21.50 0.92 -12.33
N LEU A 67 21.05 0.97 -13.58
CA LEU A 67 19.76 1.56 -13.94
C LEU A 67 18.82 0.47 -14.47
N PRO A 68 17.53 0.51 -14.11
CA PRO A 68 16.56 -0.41 -14.65
C PRO A 68 16.30 -0.08 -16.13
N ILE A 69 16.03 -1.11 -16.93
CA ILE A 69 15.87 -0.98 -18.39
C ILE A 69 14.39 -1.12 -18.74
N ASP A 70 13.92 -0.30 -19.68
CA ASP A 70 12.56 -0.31 -20.25
C ASP A 70 11.40 -0.03 -19.27
N LYS A 71 11.68 0.27 -18.00
CA LYS A 71 10.66 0.53 -16.95
C LYS A 71 9.87 1.83 -17.12
N CYS A 72 10.21 2.64 -18.12
CA CYS A 72 9.49 3.87 -18.44
C CYS A 72 9.35 4.07 -19.96
N ASN A 73 9.31 2.99 -20.74
CA ASN A 73 9.07 3.08 -22.19
C ASN A 73 7.59 3.06 -22.55
N VAL A 74 6.77 2.45 -21.69
CA VAL A 74 5.32 2.31 -21.87
C VAL A 74 4.62 3.02 -20.71
N GLU A 75 3.53 3.72 -21.03
CA GLU A 75 2.68 4.34 -20.01
C GLU A 75 2.10 3.27 -19.08
N ARG A 76 2.06 3.57 -17.79
CA ARG A 76 1.43 2.73 -16.76
C ARG A 76 0.71 3.61 -15.78
N LEU A 77 -0.38 3.12 -15.20
CA LEU A 77 -1.07 3.82 -14.11
C LEU A 77 -0.11 4.12 -12.94
N TYR A 78 0.75 3.16 -12.59
CA TYR A 78 1.70 3.31 -11.50
C TYR A 78 2.99 2.50 -11.67
N VAL A 79 4.02 2.92 -10.93
CA VAL A 79 5.28 2.20 -10.72
C VAL A 79 5.38 1.79 -9.27
N ILE A 80 5.86 0.58 -9.02
CA ILE A 80 6.21 0.09 -7.69
C ILE A 80 7.71 0.25 -7.50
N VAL A 81 8.09 1.04 -6.50
CA VAL A 81 9.45 1.16 -6.02
C VAL A 81 9.57 0.40 -4.71
N VAL A 82 10.46 -0.59 -4.69
CA VAL A 82 10.71 -1.42 -3.51
C VAL A 82 12.07 -1.07 -2.94
N HIS A 83 12.11 -0.58 -1.70
CA HIS A 83 13.36 -0.51 -0.95
C HIS A 83 13.73 -1.92 -0.49
N SER A 84 14.83 -2.44 -1.03
CA SER A 84 15.31 -3.79 -0.70
C SER A 84 16.76 -3.73 -0.25
N ALA A 85 17.13 -4.60 0.70
CA ALA A 85 18.53 -4.79 1.03
C ALA A 85 19.20 -5.62 -0.07
N ILE A 86 20.45 -5.32 -0.38
CA ILE A 86 21.21 -5.94 -1.47
C ILE A 86 21.20 -7.47 -1.38
N GLY A 87 21.29 -8.03 -0.17
CA GLY A 87 21.23 -9.47 0.09
C GLY A 87 19.84 -10.13 0.04
N ASN A 88 18.74 -9.37 -0.08
CA ASN A 88 17.37 -9.90 -0.06
C ASN A 88 16.87 -10.35 -1.46
N ALA A 89 17.70 -11.08 -2.21
CA ALA A 89 17.33 -11.56 -3.55
C ALA A 89 16.09 -12.47 -3.53
N ASP A 90 15.90 -13.24 -2.46
CA ASP A 90 14.73 -14.07 -2.19
C ASP A 90 13.43 -13.25 -2.13
N ARG A 91 13.44 -12.11 -1.42
CA ARG A 91 12.27 -11.22 -1.32
C ARG A 91 11.96 -10.54 -2.64
N ARG A 92 12.99 -10.12 -3.37
CA ARG A 92 12.83 -9.56 -4.72
C ARG A 92 12.18 -10.56 -5.66
N ASN A 93 12.67 -11.81 -5.68
CA ASN A 93 12.09 -12.88 -6.49
C ASN A 93 10.65 -13.21 -6.11
N ARG A 94 10.30 -13.22 -4.81
CA ARG A 94 8.91 -13.38 -4.37
C ARG A 94 8.01 -12.29 -4.95
N LEU A 95 8.41 -11.02 -4.85
CA LEU A 95 7.64 -9.90 -5.37
C LEU A 95 7.52 -9.95 -6.90
N ARG A 96 8.59 -10.33 -7.63
CA ARG A 96 8.52 -10.56 -9.08
C ARG A 96 7.47 -11.61 -9.43
N GLY A 97 7.48 -12.76 -8.76
CA GLY A 97 6.49 -13.82 -8.99
C GLY A 97 5.05 -13.37 -8.73
N ILE A 98 4.83 -12.55 -7.70
CA ILE A 98 3.51 -11.96 -7.43
C ILE A 98 3.09 -11.03 -8.58
N ILE A 99 3.96 -10.11 -9.02
CA ILE A 99 3.67 -9.18 -10.12
C ILE A 99 3.46 -9.94 -11.45
N GLU A 100 4.21 -11.00 -11.70
CA GLU A 100 4.04 -11.87 -12.87
C GLU A 100 2.72 -12.63 -12.86
N SER A 101 2.18 -12.94 -11.67
CA SER A 101 0.88 -13.60 -11.53
C SER A 101 -0.32 -12.66 -11.70
N LEU A 102 -0.11 -11.34 -11.74
CA LEU A 102 -1.21 -10.39 -11.93
C LEU A 102 -1.79 -10.48 -13.34
N GLU A 103 -3.11 -10.44 -13.39
CA GLU A 103 -3.89 -10.38 -14.63
C GLU A 103 -3.91 -8.96 -15.23
N GLY A 104 -4.02 -8.88 -16.55
CA GLY A 104 -4.08 -7.63 -17.29
C GLY A 104 -2.77 -6.83 -17.29
N GLU A 105 -2.91 -5.51 -17.33
CA GLU A 105 -1.75 -4.60 -17.39
C GLU A 105 -0.99 -4.58 -16.06
N ARG A 106 0.26 -5.05 -16.11
CA ARG A 106 1.17 -5.12 -14.96
C ARG A 106 1.88 -3.79 -14.74
N PRO A 107 2.06 -3.36 -13.48
CA PRO A 107 2.83 -2.17 -13.17
C PRO A 107 4.33 -2.39 -13.45
N HIS A 108 5.06 -1.29 -13.63
CA HIS A 108 6.52 -1.37 -13.61
C HIS A 108 7.00 -1.62 -12.18
N LEU A 109 7.94 -2.54 -12.02
CA LEU A 109 8.57 -2.88 -10.74
C LEU A 109 10.03 -2.44 -10.79
N ILE A 110 10.48 -1.73 -9.76
CA ILE A 110 11.86 -1.28 -9.58
C ILE A 110 12.30 -1.59 -8.15
N PHE A 111 13.40 -2.31 -7.99
CA PHE A 111 14.05 -2.51 -6.69
C PHE A 111 15.17 -1.49 -6.50
N SER A 112 15.01 -0.59 -5.53
CA SER A 112 16.04 0.37 -5.14
C SER A 112 16.94 -0.24 -4.07
N ILE A 113 18.22 -0.38 -4.39
CA ILE A 113 19.24 -1.03 -3.56
C ILE A 113 20.49 -0.15 -3.41
N GLY A 114 21.28 -0.40 -2.36
CA GLY A 114 22.61 0.18 -2.22
C GLY A 114 23.68 -0.74 -2.80
N ARG A 115 24.95 -0.32 -2.71
CA ARG A 115 26.10 -1.17 -3.02
C ARG A 115 26.64 -1.87 -1.78
N THR A 116 27.40 -2.93 -2.01
CA THR A 116 28.15 -3.64 -0.97
C THR A 116 29.65 -3.50 -1.21
N ARG A 117 30.45 -3.81 -0.18
CA ARG A 117 31.90 -4.02 -0.33
C ARG A 117 32.24 -5.49 -0.64
N ASN A 118 31.28 -6.40 -0.50
CA ASN A 118 31.45 -7.82 -0.81
C ASN A 118 31.35 -8.03 -2.33
N THR A 119 32.48 -8.34 -2.95
CA THR A 119 32.57 -8.53 -4.41
C THR A 119 31.71 -9.68 -4.92
N THR A 120 31.61 -10.79 -4.17
CA THR A 120 30.74 -11.92 -4.54
C THR A 120 29.27 -11.50 -4.60
N LEU A 121 28.78 -10.82 -3.56
CA LEU A 121 27.39 -10.36 -3.52
C LEU A 121 27.12 -9.27 -4.57
N GLN A 122 28.10 -8.41 -4.86
CA GLN A 122 27.96 -7.43 -5.95
C GLN A 122 27.87 -8.12 -7.32
N ASN A 123 28.67 -9.16 -7.57
CA ASN A 123 28.59 -9.95 -8.81
C ASN A 123 27.22 -10.65 -8.96
N GLU A 124 26.66 -11.17 -7.87
CA GLU A 124 25.31 -11.76 -7.86
C GLU A 124 24.24 -10.73 -8.26
N VAL A 125 24.33 -9.50 -7.73
CA VAL A 125 23.44 -8.38 -8.06
C VAL A 125 23.58 -7.94 -9.50
N GLU A 126 24.80 -7.88 -10.04
CA GLU A 126 25.03 -7.55 -11.45
C GLU A 126 24.43 -8.62 -12.37
N ASN A 127 24.54 -9.89 -12.00
CA ASN A 127 23.90 -10.98 -12.74
C ASN A 127 22.38 -10.91 -12.65
N GLU A 128 21.82 -10.64 -11.46
CA GLU A 128 20.39 -10.39 -11.27
C GLU A 128 19.91 -9.23 -12.16
N SER A 129 20.65 -8.12 -12.20
CA SER A 129 20.32 -6.96 -13.03
C SER A 129 20.29 -7.29 -14.53
N LYS A 130 21.22 -8.13 -15.01
CA LYS A 130 21.25 -8.55 -16.42
C LYS A 130 20.01 -9.37 -16.80
N ILE A 131 19.49 -10.16 -15.86
CA ILE A 131 18.34 -11.04 -16.07
C ILE A 131 17.02 -10.26 -15.97
N PHE A 132 16.79 -9.54 -14.87
CA PHE A 132 15.47 -8.97 -14.56
C PHE A 132 15.32 -7.49 -14.94
N LYS A 133 16.44 -6.77 -15.12
CA LYS A 133 16.48 -5.38 -15.59
C LYS A 133 15.63 -4.40 -14.77
N ASP A 134 15.40 -4.72 -13.50
CA ASP A 134 14.53 -3.99 -12.59
C ASP A 134 15.26 -3.44 -11.36
N LEU A 135 16.59 -3.55 -11.32
CA LEU A 135 17.41 -3.01 -10.25
C LEU A 135 17.77 -1.55 -10.53
N LEU A 136 17.64 -0.72 -9.50
CA LEU A 136 18.19 0.63 -9.44
C LEU A 136 19.16 0.68 -8.26
N GLN A 137 20.46 0.72 -8.55
CA GLN A 137 21.50 0.70 -7.54
C GLN A 137 22.15 2.09 -7.42
N THR A 138 22.08 2.68 -6.23
CA THR A 138 22.86 3.88 -5.90
C THR A 138 24.29 3.52 -5.48
N HIS A 139 25.27 4.37 -5.77
CA HIS A 139 26.65 4.24 -5.30
C HIS A 139 26.82 4.53 -3.79
N SER A 140 25.73 4.56 -3.02
CA SER A 140 25.74 4.58 -1.56
C SER A 140 25.85 3.16 -0.99
N LEU A 141 26.58 2.99 0.11
CA LEU A 141 26.55 1.72 0.85
C LEU A 141 25.11 1.39 1.26
N ASP A 142 24.76 0.11 1.20
CA ASP A 142 23.47 -0.37 1.66
C ASP A 142 23.40 -0.40 3.19
N ASP A 143 23.10 0.77 3.77
CA ASP A 143 22.99 1.01 5.20
C ASP A 143 21.68 1.70 5.53
N TYR A 144 21.11 1.36 6.69
CA TYR A 144 19.83 1.89 7.14
C TYR A 144 19.83 3.42 7.32
N ARG A 145 20.95 4.01 7.75
CA ARG A 145 21.06 5.48 7.87
C ARG A 145 21.28 6.17 6.53
N LEU A 146 21.49 5.41 5.45
CA LEU A 146 21.68 5.90 4.09
C LEU A 146 20.47 5.62 3.19
N LEU A 147 19.32 5.24 3.76
CA LEU A 147 18.07 5.08 3.02
C LEU A 147 17.65 6.31 2.20
N PRO A 148 17.91 7.57 2.62
CA PRO A 148 17.64 8.73 1.77
C PRO A 148 18.37 8.71 0.42
N SER A 149 19.53 8.05 0.31
CA SER A 149 20.24 7.88 -0.97
C SER A 149 19.45 6.97 -1.93
N LYS A 150 18.83 5.90 -1.42
CA LYS A 150 17.89 5.07 -2.20
C LYS A 150 16.68 5.91 -2.62
N ALA A 151 16.16 6.71 -1.70
CA ALA A 151 15.04 7.60 -1.97
C ALA A 151 15.32 8.59 -3.10
N HIS A 152 16.44 9.32 -2.99
CA HIS A 152 16.91 10.23 -4.02
C HIS A 152 17.09 9.52 -5.37
N SER A 153 17.74 8.36 -5.37
CA SER A 153 18.00 7.56 -6.57
C SER A 153 16.72 7.27 -7.36
N TRP A 154 15.68 6.73 -6.71
CA TRP A 154 14.42 6.44 -7.42
C TRP A 154 13.64 7.71 -7.79
N ILE A 155 13.67 8.76 -6.97
CA ILE A 155 13.04 10.05 -7.31
C ILE A 155 13.69 10.63 -8.57
N ARG A 156 15.03 10.64 -8.62
CA ARG A 156 15.81 11.12 -9.76
C ARG A 156 15.52 10.32 -11.02
N PHE A 157 15.63 8.99 -10.94
CA PHE A 157 15.37 8.11 -12.06
C PHE A 157 13.96 8.32 -12.62
N LEU A 158 12.93 8.31 -11.77
CA LEU A 158 11.55 8.45 -12.22
C LEU A 158 11.25 9.85 -12.76
N SER A 159 11.75 10.91 -12.11
CA SER A 159 11.57 12.28 -12.57
C SER A 159 12.23 12.55 -13.93
N GLN A 160 13.33 11.87 -14.24
CA GLN A 160 14.06 12.10 -15.49
C GLN A 160 13.53 11.23 -16.64
N ASN A 161 13.11 10.00 -16.35
CA ASN A 161 12.81 9.01 -17.39
C ASN A 161 11.31 8.74 -17.60
N CYS A 162 10.47 9.05 -16.59
CA CYS A 162 9.08 8.58 -16.51
C CYS A 162 8.06 9.73 -16.49
N THR A 163 8.53 10.97 -16.68
CA THR A 163 7.67 12.16 -16.74
C THR A 163 6.54 11.96 -17.75
N ASN A 164 5.30 12.23 -17.30
CA ASN A 164 4.04 12.03 -18.03
C ASN A 164 3.67 10.58 -18.38
N LYS A 165 4.52 9.59 -18.13
CA LYS A 165 4.26 8.17 -18.45
C LYS A 165 3.65 7.40 -17.29
N ILE A 166 3.68 7.96 -16.09
CA ILE A 166 3.18 7.33 -14.87
C ILE A 166 2.31 8.32 -14.10
N LYS A 167 1.26 7.84 -13.43
CA LYS A 167 0.38 8.70 -12.61
C LYS A 167 0.74 8.63 -11.13
N PHE A 168 1.12 7.44 -10.66
CA PHE A 168 1.46 7.21 -9.26
C PHE A 168 2.77 6.44 -9.08
N VAL A 169 3.39 6.65 -7.93
CA VAL A 169 4.48 5.83 -7.41
C VAL A 169 4.01 5.19 -6.11
N LEU A 170 4.01 3.86 -6.06
CA LEU A 170 3.89 3.10 -4.81
C LEU A 170 5.29 2.81 -4.29
N LYS A 171 5.68 3.41 -3.17
CA LYS A 171 6.87 2.97 -2.43
C LYS A 171 6.45 1.92 -1.41
N ILE A 172 7.14 0.79 -1.37
CA ILE A 172 7.03 -0.22 -0.31
C ILE A 172 8.41 -0.71 0.16
N ASP A 173 8.46 -1.31 1.34
CA ASP A 173 9.59 -2.14 1.76
C ASP A 173 9.44 -3.57 1.22
N ASP A 174 10.55 -4.30 1.09
CA ASP A 174 10.57 -5.66 0.54
C ASP A 174 9.93 -6.76 1.43
N ASP A 175 9.45 -6.39 2.62
CA ASP A 175 8.74 -7.28 3.54
C ASP A 175 7.30 -6.84 3.84
N VAL A 176 6.72 -5.99 2.99
CA VAL A 176 5.30 -5.63 3.03
C VAL A 176 4.48 -6.58 2.16
N ASN A 177 3.36 -7.05 2.70
CA ASN A 177 2.34 -7.71 1.88
C ASN A 177 1.43 -6.66 1.26
N VAL A 178 1.15 -6.81 -0.04
CA VAL A 178 0.32 -5.88 -0.80
C VAL A 178 -0.75 -6.67 -1.55
N ASN A 179 -2.00 -6.23 -1.47
CA ASN A 179 -3.05 -6.68 -2.38
C ASN A 179 -3.04 -5.78 -3.63
N PHE A 180 -2.36 -6.22 -4.69
CA PHE A 180 -2.18 -5.43 -5.91
C PHE A 180 -3.47 -5.26 -6.72
N ASN A 181 -4.43 -6.18 -6.64
CA ASN A 181 -5.72 -6.06 -7.31
C ASN A 181 -6.53 -4.93 -6.68
N LEU A 182 -6.69 -4.97 -5.35
CA LEU A 182 -7.34 -3.87 -4.61
C LEU A 182 -6.61 -2.55 -4.76
N PHE A 183 -5.27 -2.58 -4.82
CA PHE A 183 -4.48 -1.37 -5.04
C PHE A 183 -4.74 -0.76 -6.42
N LYS A 184 -4.81 -1.57 -7.47
CA LYS A 184 -5.09 -1.12 -8.83
C LYS A 184 -6.47 -0.47 -8.92
N GLU A 185 -7.53 -1.16 -8.48
CA GLU A 185 -8.89 -0.62 -8.42
C GLU A 185 -8.96 0.71 -7.64
N PHE A 186 -8.25 0.76 -6.51
CA PHE A 186 -8.16 1.95 -5.70
C PHE A 186 -7.52 3.14 -6.43
N LEU A 187 -6.51 2.90 -7.29
CA LEU A 187 -5.88 3.96 -8.07
C LEU A 187 -6.67 4.38 -9.31
N GLU A 188 -7.36 3.45 -9.97
CA GLU A 188 -8.19 3.74 -11.16
C GLU A 188 -9.27 4.77 -10.84
N THR A 189 -9.89 4.69 -9.66
CA THR A 189 -10.85 5.69 -9.17
C THR A 189 -10.24 7.07 -8.86
N ARG A 190 -8.92 7.25 -9.02
CA ARG A 190 -8.15 8.44 -8.64
C ARG A 190 -7.21 8.94 -9.72
N GLU A 191 -7.21 8.36 -10.92
CA GLU A 191 -6.22 8.61 -11.98
C GLU A 191 -6.07 10.08 -12.40
N THR A 192 -7.13 10.89 -12.24
CA THR A 192 -7.15 12.31 -12.61
C THR A 192 -6.62 13.23 -11.52
N ARG A 193 -6.41 12.73 -10.31
CA ARG A 193 -6.03 13.52 -9.13
C ARG A 193 -4.51 13.71 -9.07
N LYS A 194 -4.10 14.95 -8.81
CA LYS A 194 -2.72 15.44 -8.78
C LYS A 194 -2.32 15.99 -7.42
N GLN A 195 -1.02 16.20 -7.20
CA GLN A 195 -0.48 16.87 -6.00
C GLN A 195 -0.97 16.25 -4.69
N GLN A 196 -0.91 14.92 -4.60
CA GLN A 196 -1.38 14.19 -3.42
C GLN A 196 -0.42 13.09 -2.99
N VAL A 197 -0.47 12.79 -1.69
CA VAL A 197 0.16 11.64 -1.06
C VAL A 197 -0.94 10.85 -0.36
N LEU A 198 -0.97 9.53 -0.53
CA LEU A 198 -1.89 8.65 0.18
C LEU A 198 -1.06 7.72 1.05
N CYS A 199 -1.24 7.80 2.37
CA CYS A 199 -0.48 7.00 3.31
C CYS A 199 -1.21 6.82 4.65
N SER A 200 -0.58 6.13 5.60
CA SER A 200 -0.94 6.21 7.02
C SER A 200 -0.14 7.36 7.68
N PRO A 201 -0.70 8.59 7.79
CA PRO A 201 0.01 9.72 8.36
C PRO A 201 0.02 9.65 9.89
N PHE A 202 1.12 10.05 10.49
CA PHE A 202 1.23 10.22 11.94
C PHE A 202 2.13 11.39 12.27
N LYS A 203 1.99 11.90 13.50
CA LYS A 203 2.85 12.96 14.04
C LYS A 203 3.73 12.36 15.13
N HIS A 204 5.02 12.64 15.07
CA HIS A 204 5.98 12.12 16.03
C HIS A 204 6.99 13.19 16.46
N ILE A 205 7.71 12.92 17.55
CA ILE A 205 8.85 13.73 18.00
C ILE A 205 10.17 13.02 17.70
N ALA A 206 11.24 13.77 17.52
CA ALA A 206 12.57 13.20 17.35
C ALA A 206 12.98 12.41 18.60
N ASP A 207 13.32 11.13 18.44
CA ASP A 207 13.73 10.29 19.56
C ASP A 207 15.16 10.62 19.99
N ARG A 208 15.32 11.19 21.19
CA ARG A 208 16.62 11.59 21.76
C ARG A 208 17.26 10.52 22.63
N ARG A 209 16.65 9.33 22.75
CA ARG A 209 17.21 8.23 23.55
C ARG A 209 18.32 7.55 22.76
N LYS A 210 19.58 7.69 23.19
CA LYS A 210 20.77 7.12 22.51
C LYS A 210 20.71 5.61 22.24
N LYS A 211 19.92 4.85 23.02
CA LYS A 211 19.73 3.40 22.85
C LYS A 211 18.58 3.03 21.89
N SER A 212 17.83 4.02 21.40
CA SER A 212 16.75 3.78 20.46
C SER A 212 17.30 3.48 19.08
N THR A 213 16.70 2.51 18.39
CA THR A 213 16.95 2.27 16.96
C THR A 213 16.61 3.48 16.10
N TRP A 214 15.72 4.34 16.60
CA TRP A 214 15.24 5.56 15.95
C TRP A 214 15.94 6.82 16.48
N TYR A 215 17.08 6.66 17.16
CA TYR A 215 17.81 7.79 17.74
C TYR A 215 18.21 8.81 16.66
N LEU A 216 17.77 10.04 16.88
CA LEU A 216 18.07 11.20 16.06
C LEU A 216 18.72 12.26 16.95
N SER A 217 20.00 12.55 16.72
CA SER A 217 20.75 13.52 17.52
C SER A 217 20.34 14.96 17.21
N GLU A 218 20.57 15.89 18.14
CA GLU A 218 20.30 17.32 17.90
C GLU A 218 21.14 17.89 16.75
N LYS A 219 22.33 17.32 16.52
CA LYS A 219 23.19 17.67 15.37
C LYS A 219 22.55 17.25 14.04
N GLU A 220 21.90 16.09 13.99
CA GLU A 220 21.25 15.61 12.77
C GLU A 220 19.93 16.34 12.51
N PHE A 221 19.17 16.60 13.57
CA PHE A 221 17.90 17.29 13.52
C PHE A 221 17.72 18.12 14.79
N ARG A 222 17.83 19.44 14.69
CA ARG A 222 17.80 20.34 15.86
C ARG A 222 16.41 20.51 16.48
N HIS A 223 15.36 20.26 15.69
CA HIS A 223 13.97 20.46 16.09
C HIS A 223 13.46 19.29 16.94
N ARG A 224 12.42 19.49 17.76
CA ARG A 224 11.83 18.40 18.54
C ARG A 224 10.71 17.68 17.79
N ASN A 225 9.91 18.42 17.03
CA ASN A 225 8.73 17.91 16.36
C ASN A 225 9.08 17.53 14.91
N LEU A 226 8.72 16.32 14.49
CA LEU A 226 8.89 15.87 13.10
C LEU A 226 7.72 16.31 12.21
N GLY A 227 6.62 16.80 12.79
CA GLY A 227 5.41 17.10 12.03
C GLY A 227 4.69 15.83 11.59
N TYR A 228 3.66 16.00 10.75
CA TYR A 228 3.01 14.91 10.01
C TYR A 228 3.90 14.41 8.87
N PHE A 229 4.10 13.10 8.84
CA PHE A 229 4.72 12.35 7.75
C PHE A 229 4.08 10.96 7.67
N CYS A 230 4.42 10.20 6.63
CA CYS A 230 3.81 8.91 6.33
C CYS A 230 4.61 7.73 6.90
N ALA A 231 3.92 6.65 7.26
CA ALA A 231 4.57 5.39 7.63
C ALA A 231 5.39 4.82 6.47
N GLY A 232 6.70 4.60 6.71
CA GLY A 232 7.66 4.18 5.69
C GLY A 232 7.41 2.82 5.02
N LEU A 233 6.60 1.95 5.62
CA LEU A 233 6.32 0.61 5.07
C LEU A 233 5.65 0.66 3.69
N ALA A 234 4.75 1.62 3.48
CA ALA A 234 4.06 1.84 2.23
C ALA A 234 3.51 3.27 2.16
N TYR A 235 3.69 3.93 1.03
CA TYR A 235 3.02 5.19 0.71
C TYR A 235 2.90 5.38 -0.80
N ILE A 236 1.89 6.14 -1.22
CA ILE A 236 1.59 6.43 -2.62
C ILE A 236 1.81 7.92 -2.85
N ILE A 237 2.55 8.27 -3.91
CA ILE A 237 2.84 9.65 -4.30
C ILE A 237 2.33 9.86 -5.72
N SER A 238 1.64 10.96 -5.99
CA SER A 238 1.36 11.36 -7.37
C SER A 238 2.65 11.75 -8.10
N ALA A 239 2.86 11.18 -9.28
CA ALA A 239 4.12 11.30 -10.01
C ALA A 239 4.45 12.74 -10.44
N ASP A 240 3.46 13.64 -10.50
CA ASP A 240 3.65 15.06 -10.77
C ASP A 240 4.38 15.81 -9.64
N LEU A 241 4.56 15.18 -8.47
CA LEU A 241 5.40 15.71 -7.38
C LEU A 241 6.90 15.45 -7.58
N LEU A 242 7.29 14.45 -8.38
CA LEU A 242 8.68 14.01 -8.51
C LEU A 242 9.65 15.12 -8.93
N PRO A 243 9.34 15.99 -9.92
CA PRO A 243 10.26 17.06 -10.31
C PRO A 243 10.52 18.07 -9.18
N ASN A 244 9.49 18.39 -8.40
CA ASN A 244 9.61 19.31 -7.26
C ASN A 244 10.38 18.66 -6.11
N MET A 245 10.12 17.38 -5.85
CA MET A 245 10.88 16.60 -4.85
C MET A 245 12.37 16.51 -5.22
N LEU A 246 12.71 16.25 -6.49
CA LEU A 246 14.09 16.20 -6.97
C LEU A 246 14.80 17.56 -6.86
N ARG A 247 14.10 18.65 -7.20
CA ARG A 247 14.63 20.00 -7.01
C ARG A 247 14.88 20.30 -5.53
N ASN A 248 13.94 19.91 -4.66
CA ASN A 248 14.06 20.12 -3.23
C ASN A 248 15.19 19.27 -2.62
N SER A 249 15.44 18.06 -3.09
CA SER A 249 16.51 17.20 -2.55
C SER A 249 17.92 17.76 -2.75
N ALA A 250 18.10 18.74 -3.65
CA ALA A 250 19.37 19.44 -3.79
C ALA A 250 19.70 20.34 -2.58
N TYR A 251 18.72 20.84 -1.83
CA TYR A 251 18.95 21.86 -0.79
C TYR A 251 18.32 21.54 0.56
N ARG A 252 17.55 20.45 0.68
CA ARG A 252 16.91 20.02 1.93
C ARG A 252 17.89 19.19 2.74
N ARG A 253 18.23 19.64 3.95
CA ARG A 253 19.13 18.91 4.85
C ARG A 253 18.64 17.47 5.04
N VAL A 254 19.53 16.52 4.75
CA VAL A 254 19.20 15.10 4.82
C VAL A 254 19.02 14.67 6.27
N VAL A 255 17.88 14.05 6.55
CA VAL A 255 17.61 13.30 7.78
C VAL A 255 17.48 11.84 7.37
N TRP A 256 18.14 10.95 8.10
CA TRP A 256 18.27 9.55 7.73
C TRP A 256 16.94 8.76 7.75
N LEU A 257 15.91 9.28 8.42
CA LEU A 257 14.53 8.80 8.33
C LEU A 257 14.00 9.12 6.92
N ASP A 258 14.05 8.13 6.03
CA ASP A 258 13.70 8.31 4.61
C ASP A 258 12.23 8.63 4.42
N ASP A 259 11.34 8.02 5.20
CA ASP A 259 9.90 8.27 5.15
C ASP A 259 9.56 9.73 5.51
N TRP A 260 10.17 10.26 6.58
CA TRP A 260 10.11 11.69 6.90
C TRP A 260 10.74 12.54 5.82
N TYR A 261 11.92 12.17 5.32
CA TYR A 261 12.61 12.97 4.29
C TYR A 261 11.74 13.10 3.03
N VAL A 262 11.22 11.99 2.51
CA VAL A 262 10.44 11.92 1.28
C VAL A 262 9.04 12.54 1.45
N THR A 263 8.31 12.17 2.50
CA THR A 263 6.88 12.50 2.63
C THR A 263 6.61 13.76 3.45
N HIS A 264 7.67 14.41 3.95
CA HIS A 264 7.58 15.69 4.62
C HIS A 264 8.59 16.68 4.05
N SER A 265 9.90 16.46 4.26
CA SER A 265 10.94 17.44 3.94
C SER A 265 10.95 17.86 2.47
N LEU A 266 10.88 16.89 1.54
CA LEU A 266 10.89 17.15 0.10
C LEU A 266 9.60 17.79 -0.44
N LEU A 267 8.52 17.77 0.34
CA LEU A 267 7.23 18.34 -0.05
C LEU A 267 7.01 19.74 0.53
N VAL A 268 7.83 20.18 1.50
CA VAL A 268 7.70 21.53 2.08
C VAL A 268 7.92 22.59 1.00
N GLY A 269 6.97 23.52 0.91
CA GLY A 269 6.90 24.56 -0.12
C GLY A 269 5.96 24.23 -1.27
N GLU A 270 5.45 23.00 -1.34
CA GLU A 270 4.50 22.54 -2.36
C GLU A 270 3.06 22.48 -1.79
N THR A 271 2.06 22.68 -2.64
CA THR A 271 0.65 22.56 -2.24
C THR A 271 0.18 21.12 -2.36
N VAL A 272 0.42 20.33 -1.31
CA VAL A 272 0.15 18.89 -1.31
C VAL A 272 -0.99 18.52 -0.34
N LYS A 273 -1.88 17.64 -0.80
CA LYS A 273 -2.90 16.99 0.03
C LYS A 273 -2.43 15.62 0.46
N ILE A 274 -2.42 15.36 1.77
CA ILE A 274 -2.16 14.05 2.34
C ILE A 274 -3.50 13.41 2.70
N TYR A 275 -3.83 12.29 2.04
CA TYR A 275 -5.02 11.49 2.33
C TYR A 275 -4.67 10.36 3.29
N ASP A 276 -5.38 10.31 4.41
CA ASP A 276 -5.24 9.26 5.40
C ASP A 276 -5.94 7.96 4.94
N ILE A 277 -5.13 6.99 4.50
CA ILE A 277 -5.51 5.61 4.16
C ILE A 277 -5.16 4.62 5.28
N SER A 278 -4.92 5.06 6.52
CA SER A 278 -4.50 4.18 7.63
C SER A 278 -5.45 3.00 7.89
N SER A 279 -6.73 3.14 7.55
CA SER A 279 -7.71 2.05 7.64
C SER A 279 -7.37 0.86 6.72
N LEU A 280 -6.66 1.10 5.61
CA LEU A 280 -6.22 0.11 4.63
C LEU A 280 -4.90 -0.58 5.03
N TYR A 281 -4.36 -0.28 6.21
CA TYR A 281 -3.13 -0.86 6.73
C TYR A 281 -3.48 -1.88 7.81
N PHE A 282 -2.93 -3.09 7.68
CA PHE A 282 -2.95 -4.11 8.72
C PHE A 282 -1.57 -4.23 9.36
N VAL A 283 -1.36 -3.41 10.38
CA VAL A 283 -0.10 -3.28 11.12
C VAL A 283 -0.36 -3.47 12.60
N SER A 284 0.54 -4.15 13.30
CA SER A 284 0.44 -4.36 14.74
C SER A 284 1.80 -4.67 15.34
N GLU A 285 1.99 -4.28 16.60
CA GLU A 285 3.15 -4.62 17.44
C GLU A 285 2.89 -5.78 18.41
N THR A 286 1.62 -6.22 18.53
CA THR A 286 1.20 -7.24 19.49
C THR A 286 0.22 -8.24 18.88
N ILE A 287 0.29 -9.49 19.33
CA ILE A 287 -0.61 -10.55 18.86
C ILE A 287 -2.07 -10.19 19.15
N GLN A 288 -2.36 -9.69 20.35
CA GLN A 288 -3.72 -9.32 20.76
C GLN A 288 -4.33 -8.26 19.83
N ASP A 289 -3.56 -7.22 19.51
CA ASP A 289 -4.04 -6.17 18.63
C ASP A 289 -4.23 -6.67 17.18
N ALA A 290 -3.34 -7.55 16.70
CA ALA A 290 -3.48 -8.13 15.37
C ALA A 290 -4.79 -8.93 15.21
N TYR A 291 -5.11 -9.77 16.20
CA TYR A 291 -6.38 -10.52 16.19
C TYR A 291 -7.61 -9.62 16.39
N ARG A 292 -7.49 -8.56 17.19
CA ARG A 292 -8.55 -7.54 17.32
C ARG A 292 -8.86 -6.88 15.99
N GLN A 293 -7.84 -6.43 15.25
CA GLN A 293 -8.01 -5.83 13.93
C GLN A 293 -8.56 -6.84 12.93
N LEU A 294 -8.06 -8.09 12.93
CA LEU A 294 -8.59 -9.16 12.07
C LEU A 294 -10.08 -9.41 12.34
N SER A 295 -10.50 -9.43 13.61
CA SER A 295 -11.91 -9.54 13.98
C SER A 295 -12.73 -8.36 13.44
N GLN A 296 -12.21 -7.13 13.51
CA GLN A 296 -12.90 -5.96 12.97
C GLN A 296 -13.04 -6.02 11.44
N ILE A 297 -12.04 -6.53 10.72
CA ILE A 297 -12.09 -6.75 9.27
C ILE A 297 -13.19 -7.78 8.94
N LYS A 298 -13.17 -8.93 9.62
CA LYS A 298 -14.19 -10.00 9.48
C LYS A 298 -15.59 -9.59 9.99
N MET A 299 -15.69 -8.45 10.67
CA MET A 299 -16.94 -7.84 11.14
C MET A 299 -17.39 -6.68 10.21
N GLY A 300 -16.67 -6.39 9.13
CA GLY A 300 -16.95 -5.25 8.24
C GLY A 300 -16.76 -3.86 8.88
N LEU A 301 -16.24 -3.82 10.11
CA LEU A 301 -15.94 -2.58 10.85
C LEU A 301 -14.68 -1.90 10.34
N ARG A 302 -13.82 -2.65 9.65
CA ARG A 302 -12.65 -2.16 8.94
C ARG A 302 -12.67 -2.67 7.50
N PRO A 303 -12.20 -1.86 6.54
CA PRO A 303 -12.05 -2.31 5.16
C PRO A 303 -10.96 -3.39 5.05
N ILE A 304 -10.99 -4.13 3.96
CA ILE A 304 -10.00 -5.17 3.66
C ILE A 304 -8.63 -4.49 3.44
N PRO A 305 -7.59 -4.87 4.20
CA PRO A 305 -6.34 -4.13 4.16
C PRO A 305 -5.65 -4.33 2.80
N MET A 306 -5.10 -3.24 2.28
CA MET A 306 -4.29 -3.23 1.07
C MET A 306 -2.82 -3.51 1.37
N PHE A 307 -2.35 -3.07 2.54
CA PHE A 307 -0.98 -3.22 3.00
C PHE A 307 -0.95 -3.94 4.33
N SER A 308 0.05 -4.81 4.55
CA SER A 308 0.28 -5.44 5.84
C SER A 308 1.75 -5.53 6.19
N HIS A 309 2.05 -5.20 7.45
CA HIS A 309 3.38 -5.29 8.04
C HIS A 309 3.26 -5.53 9.54
N LEU A 310 3.39 -6.79 9.96
CA LEU A 310 3.23 -7.18 11.35
C LEU A 310 4.62 -7.42 11.96
N ARG A 311 4.94 -6.71 13.04
CA ARG A 311 6.26 -6.72 13.69
C ARG A 311 6.08 -6.68 15.21
N PRO A 312 7.10 -6.97 16.03
CA PRO A 312 8.41 -7.53 15.68
C PRO A 312 8.33 -9.00 15.27
N ARG A 313 9.37 -9.49 14.57
CA ARG A 313 9.46 -10.88 14.09
C ARG A 313 9.32 -11.94 15.18
N LYS A 314 9.67 -11.64 16.43
CA LYS A 314 9.48 -12.59 17.54
C LYS A 314 8.00 -12.96 17.74
N PHE A 315 7.09 -12.03 17.44
CA PHE A 315 5.65 -12.24 17.54
C PHE A 315 5.01 -12.53 16.20
N PHE A 316 5.68 -12.21 15.10
CA PHE A 316 5.17 -12.37 13.74
C PHE A 316 6.28 -12.95 12.87
N ASP A 317 6.55 -14.24 13.03
CA ASP A 317 7.36 -14.97 12.07
C ASP A 317 6.70 -14.99 10.68
N GLN A 318 7.42 -15.44 9.67
CA GLN A 318 6.94 -15.43 8.29
C GLN A 318 5.63 -16.20 8.12
N GLN A 319 5.48 -17.34 8.81
CA GLN A 319 4.28 -18.17 8.70
C GLN A 319 3.06 -17.46 9.30
N ARG A 320 3.21 -16.84 10.48
CA ARG A 320 2.12 -16.11 11.13
C ARG A 320 1.74 -14.85 10.37
N GLN A 321 2.72 -14.15 9.79
CA GLN A 321 2.45 -13.01 8.92
C GLN A 321 1.62 -13.42 7.70
N SER A 322 2.01 -14.49 7.00
CA SER A 322 1.26 -15.02 5.87
C SER A 322 -0.14 -15.46 6.28
N TYR A 323 -0.27 -16.20 7.39
CA TYR A 323 -1.57 -16.63 7.89
C TYR A 323 -2.51 -15.46 8.18
N LEU A 324 -2.06 -14.47 8.98
CA LEU A 324 -2.90 -13.32 9.31
C LEU A 324 -3.24 -12.48 8.08
N TRP A 325 -2.29 -12.33 7.15
CA TRP A 325 -2.53 -11.69 5.87
C TRP A 325 -3.62 -12.42 5.07
N GLU A 326 -3.46 -13.71 4.81
CA GLU A 326 -4.47 -14.53 4.10
C GLU A 326 -5.84 -14.45 4.76
N GLN A 327 -5.91 -14.58 6.09
CA GLN A 327 -7.15 -14.45 6.85
C GLN A 327 -7.81 -13.07 6.70
N SER A 328 -7.03 -12.00 6.55
CA SER A 328 -7.56 -10.65 6.30
C SER A 328 -8.12 -10.48 4.89
N GLN A 329 -7.65 -11.28 3.93
CA GLN A 329 -8.07 -11.22 2.52
C GLN A 329 -9.22 -12.16 2.18
N GLN A 330 -9.53 -13.16 3.01
CA GLN A 330 -10.63 -14.12 2.80
C GLN A 330 -11.99 -13.46 2.53
N CYS A 331 -12.21 -12.26 3.06
CA CYS A 331 -13.41 -11.48 2.82
C CYS A 331 -13.65 -11.18 1.32
N LEU A 332 -12.61 -11.07 0.49
CA LEU A 332 -12.78 -10.81 -0.94
C LEU A 332 -13.47 -11.95 -1.65
N LEU A 333 -13.02 -13.19 -1.40
CA LEU A 333 -13.59 -14.38 -2.01
C LEU A 333 -15.09 -14.50 -1.69
N GLN A 334 -15.48 -14.15 -0.46
CA GLN A 334 -16.88 -14.18 -0.04
C GLN A 334 -17.71 -13.09 -0.72
N LEU A 335 -17.14 -11.89 -0.89
CA LEU A 335 -17.83 -10.78 -1.55
C LEU A 335 -18.03 -11.05 -3.05
N ASP A 336 -17.05 -11.66 -3.71
CA ASP A 336 -17.16 -11.98 -5.14
C ASP A 336 -18.19 -13.10 -5.38
N GLU A 337 -18.28 -14.10 -4.49
CA GLU A 337 -19.35 -15.12 -4.50
C GLU A 337 -20.75 -14.50 -4.32
N ASP A 338 -20.87 -13.53 -3.39
CA ASP A 338 -22.15 -12.85 -3.12
C ASP A 338 -22.55 -11.93 -4.30
N ASP A 339 -21.59 -11.22 -4.93
CA ASP A 339 -21.82 -10.37 -6.10
C ASP A 339 -22.31 -11.20 -7.31
N GLU A 340 -21.68 -12.36 -7.59
CA GLU A 340 -22.11 -13.28 -8.66
C GLU A 340 -23.53 -13.82 -8.42
N LEU A 341 -23.86 -14.17 -7.18
CA LEU A 341 -25.20 -14.65 -6.82
C LEU A 341 -26.25 -13.56 -7.08
N LEU A 342 -25.99 -12.32 -6.64
CA LEU A 342 -26.88 -11.17 -6.84
C LEU A 342 -27.11 -10.86 -8.32
N GLU A 343 -26.06 -10.91 -9.15
CA GLU A 343 -26.21 -10.72 -10.61
C GLU A 343 -27.07 -11.80 -11.24
N SER A 344 -26.88 -13.07 -10.84
CA SER A 344 -27.67 -14.19 -11.34
C SER A 344 -29.16 -14.07 -10.99
N GLU A 345 -29.47 -13.63 -9.75
CA GLU A 345 -30.85 -13.38 -9.30
C GLU A 345 -31.47 -12.18 -10.04
N ALA A 346 -30.71 -11.11 -10.26
CA ALA A 346 -31.16 -9.95 -11.02
C ALA A 346 -31.43 -10.28 -12.50
N GLU A 347 -30.64 -11.18 -13.10
CA GLU A 347 -30.87 -11.66 -14.47
C GLU A 347 -32.13 -12.55 -14.56
N GLN A 348 -32.34 -13.43 -13.57
CA GLN A 348 -33.56 -14.23 -13.49
C GLN A 348 -34.82 -13.36 -13.31
N ALA A 349 -34.75 -12.34 -12.45
CA ALA A 349 -35.84 -11.37 -12.26
C ALA A 349 -36.14 -10.59 -13.55
N ARG A 350 -35.10 -10.17 -14.29
CA ARG A 350 -35.26 -9.54 -15.61
C ARG A 350 -35.95 -10.48 -16.59
N LYS A 351 -35.50 -11.73 -16.72
CA LYS A 351 -36.14 -12.75 -17.59
C LYS A 351 -37.60 -13.02 -17.22
N ALA A 352 -37.92 -13.10 -15.92
CA ALA A 352 -39.28 -13.28 -15.44
C ALA A 352 -40.18 -12.06 -15.74
N SER A 353 -39.65 -10.84 -15.65
CA SER A 353 -40.37 -9.63 -16.02
C SER A 353 -40.68 -9.55 -17.53
N THR A 354 -39.76 -10.03 -18.37
CA THR A 354 -39.95 -10.10 -19.82
C THR A 354 -41.00 -11.15 -20.20
N LEU A 355 -41.04 -12.28 -19.48
CA LEU A 355 -42.08 -13.33 -19.66
C LEU A 355 -43.47 -12.85 -19.23
N ASN A 356 -43.59 -12.09 -18.13
CA ASN A 356 -44.87 -11.51 -17.72
C ASN A 356 -45.39 -10.44 -18.70
N ASN A 357 -44.50 -9.71 -19.39
CA ASN A 357 -44.91 -8.79 -20.46
C ASN A 357 -45.37 -9.50 -21.74
N ILE A 358 -45.01 -10.78 -21.94
CA ILE A 358 -45.51 -11.60 -23.06
C ILE A 358 -46.90 -12.18 -22.75
N PHE A 359 -47.23 -12.40 -21.47
CA PHE A 359 -48.54 -12.91 -21.03
C PHE A 359 -49.60 -11.82 -20.78
N ILE A 360 -49.27 -10.54 -20.90
CA ILE A 360 -50.23 -9.41 -20.78
C ILE A 360 -50.72 -8.91 -22.17
N VAL A 361 -50.22 -9.48 -23.28
CA VAL A 361 -50.61 -9.11 -24.66
C VAL A 361 -51.26 -10.29 -25.42
N GLN A 362 -52.00 -11.16 -24.73
CA GLN A 362 -52.90 -12.14 -25.38
C GLN A 362 -54.32 -12.01 -24.87
#